data_AF-A0A955XS86-F1
#
_entry.id   AF-A0A955XS86-F1
#
_cell.length_a   1.000
_cell.length_b   1.000
_cell.length_c   1.000
_cell.angle_alpha   90.00
_cell.angle_beta   90.00
_cell.angle_gamma   90.00
#
_symmetry.space_group_name_H-M   'P 1'
#
loop_
_entity.id
_entity.type
_entity.pdbx_description
1 polymer ?
#
loop_
_entity_poly.entity_id
_entity_poly.type
_entity_poly.pdbx_seq_one_letter_code
_entity_poly.pdbx_strand_id
1 'polypeptide(L)'
;MRTTHVATISFLCLSVWACAGSLETVDTRPIDPVLISPSMAASLDHDGFVPMQVFDLMETESGPVVVLADPDIGTILPIWIGNAEALTIALRLHGEVFDRPLTHDLFDALVRETGAVVAEVRLDSLVGEAFAASVLLESDGRLIWLDSRAWDSIAMGLSPQVPTYA
;
A
#
# COMPACT_ATOMS: atom_id res chain seq x y z
N MET A 1 -47.18 27.51 -25.94
CA MET A 1 -47.30 26.05 -25.95
C MET A 1 -46.01 25.48 -26.51
N ARG A 2 -45.09 25.03 -25.66
CA ARG A 2 -43.85 24.33 -26.03
C ARG A 2 -44.00 22.88 -25.56
N THR A 3 -44.05 21.96 -26.52
CA THR A 3 -44.12 20.51 -26.29
C THR A 3 -42.72 19.95 -26.12
N THR A 4 -42.46 19.35 -24.98
CA THR A 4 -41.25 18.59 -24.63
C THR A 4 -41.33 17.19 -25.23
N HIS A 5 -40.37 16.83 -26.07
CA HIS A 5 -40.14 15.44 -26.47
C HIS A 5 -39.18 14.78 -25.47
N VAL A 6 -39.68 13.78 -24.75
CA VAL A 6 -38.88 12.88 -23.90
C VAL A 6 -38.29 11.81 -24.80
N ALA A 7 -36.97 11.70 -24.85
CA ALA A 7 -36.25 10.65 -25.56
C ALA A 7 -36.22 9.37 -24.72
N THR A 8 -36.84 8.32 -25.22
CA THR A 8 -36.80 6.97 -24.68
C THR A 8 -35.43 6.35 -24.95
N ILE A 9 -34.67 6.03 -23.90
CA ILE A 9 -33.41 5.27 -24.02
C ILE A 9 -33.75 3.78 -24.07
N SER A 10 -33.55 3.17 -25.24
CA SER A 10 -33.68 1.73 -25.45
C SER A 10 -32.53 0.97 -24.79
N PHE A 11 -32.88 0.13 -23.82
CA PHE A 11 -32.02 -0.91 -23.26
C PHE A 11 -31.81 -2.02 -24.29
N LEU A 12 -30.61 -2.10 -24.87
CA LEU A 12 -30.13 -3.30 -25.55
C LEU A 12 -28.60 -3.32 -25.55
N CYS A 13 -28.00 -4.03 -24.60
CA CYS A 13 -26.68 -4.61 -24.82
C CYS A 13 -26.68 -6.04 -24.29
N LEU A 14 -26.58 -6.95 -25.24
CA LEU A 14 -26.60 -8.40 -25.10
C LEU A 14 -25.34 -8.90 -24.36
N SER A 15 -25.56 -9.85 -23.44
CA SER A 15 -24.70 -11.00 -23.14
C SER A 15 -23.18 -10.76 -23.08
N VAL A 16 -22.68 -10.39 -21.90
CA VAL A 16 -21.29 -10.68 -21.54
C VAL A 16 -21.21 -12.12 -21.07
N TRP A 17 -20.47 -12.87 -21.87
CA TRP A 17 -19.98 -14.24 -21.73
C TRP A 17 -19.79 -14.73 -20.27
N ALA A 18 -20.40 -15.88 -19.98
CA ALA A 18 -20.10 -16.69 -18.81
C ALA A 18 -18.76 -17.42 -19.02
N CYS A 19 -17.66 -16.84 -18.52
CA CYS A 19 -16.44 -17.60 -18.27
C CYS A 19 -16.63 -18.39 -16.97
N ALA A 20 -16.81 -19.70 -17.11
CA ALA A 20 -16.77 -20.66 -16.00
C ALA A 20 -15.31 -20.86 -15.53
N GLY A 21 -14.76 -19.84 -14.87
CA GLY A 21 -13.68 -20.04 -13.90
C GLY A 21 -14.33 -20.11 -12.52
N SER A 22 -13.96 -21.08 -11.69
CA SER A 22 -14.43 -21.12 -10.30
C SER A 22 -14.05 -19.80 -9.64
N LEU A 23 -15.05 -18.96 -9.40
CA LEU A 23 -14.95 -17.83 -8.49
C LEU A 23 -14.64 -18.44 -7.13
N GLU A 24 -13.35 -18.58 -6.80
CA GLU A 24 -12.94 -18.71 -5.41
C GLU A 24 -13.58 -17.53 -4.70
N THR A 25 -14.41 -17.83 -3.71
CA THR A 25 -15.12 -16.83 -2.94
C THR A 25 -14.08 -15.88 -2.34
N VAL A 26 -14.02 -14.66 -2.84
CA VAL A 26 -13.26 -13.57 -2.19
C VAL A 26 -13.67 -13.60 -0.73
N ASP A 27 -12.69 -13.70 0.16
CA ASP A 27 -12.92 -13.73 1.59
C ASP A 27 -13.58 -12.41 2.00
N THR A 28 -14.89 -12.43 2.22
CA THR A 28 -15.69 -11.25 2.58
C THR A 28 -15.72 -11.01 4.08
N ARG A 29 -14.84 -11.66 4.85
CA ARG A 29 -14.70 -11.32 6.27
C ARG A 29 -14.32 -9.83 6.37
N PRO A 30 -14.94 -9.08 7.30
CA PRO A 30 -14.43 -7.76 7.65
C PRO A 30 -12.92 -7.89 7.89
N ILE A 31 -12.13 -7.02 7.26
CA ILE A 31 -10.75 -6.80 7.72
C ILE A 31 -10.94 -6.16 9.09
N ASP A 32 -11.05 -6.99 10.12
CA ASP A 32 -10.87 -6.51 11.48
C ASP A 32 -9.47 -5.88 11.45
N PRO A 33 -9.31 -4.57 11.73
CA PRO A 33 -7.97 -4.06 11.97
C PRO A 33 -7.44 -4.98 13.04
N VAL A 34 -6.40 -5.76 12.71
CA VAL A 34 -5.78 -6.65 13.67
C VAL A 34 -5.27 -5.72 14.75
N LEU A 35 -6.08 -5.54 15.80
CA LEU A 35 -5.65 -5.00 17.06
C LEU A 35 -4.72 -6.07 17.58
N ILE A 36 -3.47 -5.98 17.13
CA ILE A 36 -2.38 -6.81 17.61
C ILE A 36 -2.52 -6.79 19.13
N SER A 37 -2.63 -7.98 19.72
CA SER A 37 -2.89 -8.12 21.15
C SER A 37 -1.92 -7.25 21.96
N PRO A 38 -2.31 -6.74 23.16
CA PRO A 38 -1.50 -5.80 23.94
C PRO A 38 -0.06 -6.25 24.23
N SER A 39 0.24 -7.54 24.12
CA SER A 39 1.60 -8.08 24.31
C SER A 39 2.54 -7.87 23.12
N MET A 40 2.04 -7.45 21.95
CA MET A 40 2.84 -7.07 20.78
C MET A 40 2.60 -5.61 20.32
N ALA A 41 1.71 -4.89 21.00
CA ALA A 41 1.22 -3.57 20.58
C ALA A 41 2.05 -2.37 21.10
N ALA A 42 3.21 -2.55 21.71
CA ALA A 42 3.84 -1.45 22.45
C ALA A 42 5.37 -1.47 22.49
N SER A 43 6.03 -1.85 21.41
CA SER A 43 7.45 -1.51 21.30
C SER A 43 7.76 -0.91 19.93
N LEU A 44 8.20 0.35 19.95
CA LEU A 44 9.09 0.95 18.95
C LEU A 44 10.47 0.26 18.97
N ASP A 45 10.51 -0.99 19.42
CA ASP A 45 11.72 -1.78 19.46
C ASP A 45 11.95 -2.27 18.04
N HIS A 46 13.17 -1.98 17.57
CA HIS A 46 13.68 -2.35 16.26
C HIS A 46 14.65 -3.54 16.41
N ASP A 47 14.68 -4.22 17.55
CA ASP A 47 15.43 -5.46 17.73
C ASP A 47 15.03 -6.48 16.64
N GLY A 48 16.01 -6.83 15.81
CA GLY A 48 15.82 -7.74 14.67
C GLY A 48 15.39 -7.08 13.36
N PHE A 49 15.20 -5.75 13.36
CA PHE A 49 14.89 -4.96 12.18
C PHE A 49 16.08 -4.08 11.76
N VAL A 50 16.21 -3.87 10.46
CA VAL A 50 17.25 -3.03 9.84
C VAL A 50 16.57 -1.84 9.16
N PRO A 51 17.07 -0.59 9.33
CA PRO A 51 16.56 0.54 8.59
C PRO A 51 16.80 0.36 7.10
N MET A 52 15.77 0.57 6.30
CA MET A 52 15.80 0.39 4.85
C MET A 52 15.38 1.67 4.14
N GLN A 53 15.98 1.91 2.98
CA GLN A 53 15.55 2.95 2.05
C GLN A 53 15.35 2.36 0.67
N VAL A 54 14.39 2.90 -0.08
CA VAL A 54 14.25 2.56 -1.49
C VAL A 54 15.46 3.12 -2.25
N PHE A 55 16.32 2.21 -2.69
CA PHE A 55 17.55 2.51 -3.40
C PHE A 55 17.32 2.65 -4.90
N ASP A 56 16.55 1.71 -5.48
CA ASP A 56 16.26 1.70 -6.91
C ASP A 56 14.94 0.99 -7.23
N LEU A 57 14.37 1.27 -8.40
CA LEU A 57 13.25 0.57 -9.00
C LEU A 57 13.64 0.15 -10.42
N MET A 58 13.79 -1.15 -10.63
CA MET A 58 14.36 -1.69 -11.86
C MET A 58 13.34 -2.57 -12.59
N GLU A 59 13.40 -2.58 -13.92
CA GLU A 59 12.67 -3.55 -14.75
C GLU A 59 13.56 -4.77 -15.03
N THR A 60 13.07 -5.98 -14.75
CA THR A 60 13.79 -7.24 -15.02
C THR A 60 12.99 -8.14 -15.95
N GLU A 61 13.60 -9.25 -16.40
CA GLU A 61 12.86 -10.26 -17.19
C GLU A 61 11.69 -10.88 -16.42
N SER A 62 11.73 -10.86 -15.09
CA SER A 62 10.69 -11.37 -14.21
C SER A 62 9.68 -10.29 -13.77
N GLY A 63 9.77 -9.08 -14.32
CA GLY A 63 8.95 -7.92 -13.95
C GLY A 63 9.69 -6.90 -13.09
N PRO A 64 8.99 -5.87 -12.60
CA PRO A 64 9.60 -4.80 -11.84
C PRO A 64 10.00 -5.24 -10.44
N VAL A 65 11.15 -4.74 -9.98
CA VAL A 65 11.71 -5.01 -8.65
C VAL A 65 12.04 -3.70 -7.96
N VAL A 66 11.53 -3.51 -6.75
CA VAL A 66 11.98 -2.45 -5.85
C VAL A 66 13.14 -2.97 -5.02
N VAL A 67 14.24 -2.23 -4.99
CA VAL A 67 15.44 -2.57 -4.23
C VAL A 67 15.46 -1.70 -2.98
N LEU A 68 15.29 -2.33 -1.83
CA LEU A 68 15.54 -1.70 -0.54
C LEU A 68 17.00 -1.91 -0.15
N ALA A 69 17.63 -0.91 0.45
CA ALA A 69 18.99 -1.01 0.94
C ALA A 69 19.13 -0.42 2.35
N ASP A 70 19.96 -1.07 3.16
CA ASP A 70 20.50 -0.52 4.38
C ASP A 70 21.50 0.60 4.02
N PRO A 71 21.26 1.85 4.46
CA PRO A 71 22.11 2.99 4.12
C PRO A 71 23.52 2.90 4.71
N ASP A 72 23.72 2.12 5.78
CA ASP A 72 24.97 2.06 6.53
C ASP A 72 25.80 0.81 6.20
N ILE A 73 25.16 -0.34 6.03
CA ILE A 73 25.84 -1.65 5.97
C ILE A 73 25.78 -2.28 4.56
N GLY A 74 24.96 -1.74 3.66
CA GLY A 74 24.87 -2.17 2.26
C GLY A 74 24.14 -3.50 2.06
N THR A 75 23.39 -3.98 3.06
CA THR A 75 22.44 -5.08 2.89
C THR A 75 21.36 -4.64 1.91
N ILE A 76 21.01 -5.49 0.95
CA ILE A 76 19.95 -5.21 -0.03
C ILE A 76 18.81 -6.24 0.10
N LEU A 77 17.58 -5.76 -0.08
CA LEU A 77 16.37 -6.55 -0.09
C LEU A 77 15.58 -6.26 -1.38
N PRO A 78 15.68 -7.14 -2.39
CA PRO A 78 14.87 -7.02 -3.60
C PRO A 78 13.44 -7.56 -3.38
N ILE A 79 12.43 -6.80 -3.80
CA ILE A 79 11.03 -7.19 -3.73
C ILE A 79 10.42 -7.03 -5.12
N TRP A 80 10.00 -8.15 -5.72
CA TRP A 80 9.27 -8.13 -6.98
C TRP A 80 7.83 -7.67 -6.73
N ILE A 81 7.38 -6.76 -7.58
CA ILE A 81 6.06 -6.16 -7.51
C ILE A 81 5.38 -6.21 -8.87
N GLY A 82 4.09 -5.91 -8.94
CA GLY A 82 3.39 -5.76 -10.21
C GLY A 82 3.62 -4.39 -10.84
N ASN A 83 3.26 -4.28 -12.12
CA ASN A 83 3.41 -3.03 -12.89
C ASN A 83 2.62 -1.85 -12.30
N ALA A 84 1.46 -2.12 -11.71
CA ALA A 84 0.62 -1.08 -11.11
C ALA A 84 1.26 -0.51 -9.84
N GLU A 85 1.83 -1.39 -9.02
CA GLU A 85 2.58 -1.05 -7.81
C GLU A 85 3.86 -0.29 -8.16
N ALA A 86 4.61 -0.77 -9.17
CA ALA A 86 5.83 -0.13 -9.63
C ALA A 86 5.59 1.30 -10.13
N LEU A 87 4.54 1.51 -10.93
CA LEU A 87 4.15 2.86 -11.37
C LEU A 87 3.88 3.77 -10.17
N THR A 88 3.16 3.27 -9.17
CA THR A 88 2.82 4.05 -7.97
C THR A 88 4.07 4.46 -7.18
N ILE A 89 4.99 3.51 -6.98
CA ILE A 89 6.27 3.76 -6.30
C ILE A 89 7.13 4.73 -7.11
N ALA A 90 7.23 4.56 -8.43
CA ALA A 90 8.00 5.44 -9.31
C ALA A 90 7.52 6.90 -9.22
N LEU A 91 6.20 7.13 -9.31
CA LEU A 91 5.63 8.47 -9.24
C LEU A 91 5.94 9.16 -7.91
N ARG A 92 5.88 8.43 -6.79
CA ARG A 92 6.20 8.96 -5.46
C ARG A 92 7.70 9.17 -5.26
N LEU A 93 8.55 8.26 -5.74
CA LEU A 93 10.01 8.40 -5.72
C LEU A 93 10.48 9.68 -6.45
N HIS A 94 9.84 9.99 -7.58
CA HIS A 94 10.14 11.20 -8.34
C HIS A 94 9.48 12.47 -7.78
N GLY A 95 8.63 12.35 -6.76
CA GLY A 95 7.92 13.49 -6.17
C GLY A 95 6.95 14.17 -7.14
N GLU A 96 6.40 13.41 -8.08
CA GLU A 96 5.46 13.93 -9.08
C GLU A 96 4.17 14.41 -8.41
N VAL A 97 3.75 15.64 -8.72
CA VAL A 97 2.54 16.25 -8.16
C VAL A 97 1.49 16.35 -9.26
N PHE A 98 0.33 15.75 -9.00
CA PHE A 98 -0.80 15.74 -9.93
C PHE A 98 -1.91 16.71 -9.50
N ASP A 99 -2.67 17.24 -10.46
CA ASP A 99 -3.83 18.12 -10.20
C ASP A 99 -4.92 17.44 -9.35
N ARG A 100 -4.97 16.10 -9.40
CA ARG A 100 -5.87 15.26 -8.60
C ARG A 100 -5.03 14.27 -7.81
N PRO A 101 -5.30 14.09 -6.51
CA PRO A 101 -4.52 13.17 -5.67
C PRO A 101 -4.64 11.74 -6.18
N LEU A 102 -3.52 11.02 -6.19
CA LEU A 102 -3.51 9.57 -6.37
C LEU A 102 -3.98 8.88 -5.08
N THR A 103 -4.15 7.56 -5.13
CA THR A 103 -4.68 6.79 -3.99
C THR A 103 -3.86 6.97 -2.71
N HIS A 104 -2.54 6.93 -2.81
CA HIS A 104 -1.65 7.12 -1.65
C HIS A 104 -1.66 8.57 -1.16
N ASP A 105 -1.77 9.55 -2.05
CA ASP A 105 -1.88 10.97 -1.64
C ASP A 105 -3.21 11.23 -0.92
N LEU A 106 -4.29 10.59 -1.38
CA LEU A 106 -5.58 10.62 -0.70
C LEU A 106 -5.50 9.96 0.68
N PHE A 107 -4.76 8.87 0.81
CA PHE A 107 -4.59 8.17 2.08
C PHE A 107 -3.72 8.99 3.06
N ASP A 108 -2.63 9.58 2.61
CA ASP A 108 -1.82 10.53 3.39
C ASP A 108 -2.68 11.69 3.91
N ALA A 109 -3.53 12.24 3.03
CA ALA A 109 -4.47 13.28 3.41
C ALA A 109 -5.48 12.78 4.45
N LEU A 110 -6.06 11.59 4.26
CA LEU A 110 -7.01 11.00 5.21
C LEU A 110 -6.38 10.82 6.60
N VAL A 111 -5.17 10.26 6.68
CA VAL A 111 -4.44 10.07 7.93
C VAL A 111 -4.22 11.43 8.62
N ARG A 112 -3.75 12.44 7.87
CA ARG A 112 -3.54 13.79 8.41
C ARG A 112 -4.82 14.47 8.88
N GLU A 113 -5.90 14.45 8.07
CA GLU A 113 -7.16 15.13 8.40
C GLU A 113 -7.91 14.45 9.56
N THR A 114 -7.63 13.19 9.84
CA THR A 114 -8.14 12.48 11.02
C THR A 114 -7.28 12.68 12.27
N GLY A 115 -6.21 13.48 12.18
CA GLY A 115 -5.32 13.78 13.31
C GLY A 115 -4.34 12.65 13.65
N ALA A 116 -4.14 11.70 12.74
CA ALA A 116 -3.15 10.65 12.86
C ALA A 116 -1.88 11.01 12.07
N VAL A 117 -0.78 10.33 12.38
CA VAL A 117 0.46 10.37 11.61
C VAL A 117 0.95 8.96 11.36
N VAL A 118 1.58 8.73 10.20
CA VAL A 118 2.33 7.49 9.96
C VAL A 118 3.66 7.62 10.67
N ALA A 119 3.88 6.81 11.70
CA ALA A 119 5.07 6.87 12.53
C ALA A 119 6.24 6.06 11.95
N GLU A 120 5.95 4.89 11.36
CA GLU A 120 6.92 4.06 10.65
C GLU A 120 6.19 2.99 9.82
N VAL A 121 6.95 2.32 8.96
CA VAL A 121 6.49 1.12 8.24
C VAL A 121 7.50 -0.02 8.43
N ARG A 122 7.01 -1.25 8.49
CA ARG A 122 7.82 -2.46 8.68
C ARG A 122 7.49 -3.50 7.62
N LEU A 123 8.51 -4.16 7.08
CA LEU A 123 8.38 -5.41 6.35
C LEU A 123 8.65 -6.53 7.33
N ASP A 124 7.60 -7.21 7.79
CA ASP A 124 7.68 -8.04 8.99
C ASP A 124 8.21 -9.45 8.72
N SER A 125 7.71 -10.09 7.66
CA SER A 125 8.08 -11.47 7.35
C SER A 125 7.70 -11.87 5.94
N LEU A 126 8.42 -12.86 5.40
CA LEU A 126 8.06 -13.52 4.15
C LEU A 126 7.04 -14.64 4.44
N VAL A 127 5.83 -14.48 3.92
CA VAL A 127 4.75 -15.48 4.01
C VAL A 127 4.58 -16.11 2.64
N GLY A 128 5.15 -17.29 2.46
CA GLY A 128 5.24 -17.94 1.14
C GLY A 128 6.19 -17.18 0.23
N GLU A 129 5.66 -16.51 -0.79
CA GLU A 129 6.43 -15.70 -1.75
C GLU A 129 6.17 -14.18 -1.60
N ALA A 130 5.36 -13.78 -0.62
CA ALA A 130 4.98 -12.37 -0.42
C ALA A 130 5.40 -11.87 0.97
N PHE A 131 5.94 -10.66 1.03
CA PHE A 131 6.21 -9.99 2.30
C PHE A 131 4.91 -9.47 2.92
N ALA A 132 4.64 -9.90 4.15
CA ALA A 132 3.70 -9.22 5.05
C ALA A 132 4.38 -7.96 5.60
N ALA A 133 3.60 -6.91 5.80
CA ALA A 133 4.08 -5.62 6.27
C ALA A 133 3.08 -4.97 7.20
N SER A 134 3.56 -3.99 7.96
CA SER A 134 2.73 -3.25 8.90
C SER A 134 3.03 -1.75 8.82
N VAL A 135 1.98 -0.95 8.95
CA VAL A 135 2.07 0.52 9.06
C VAL A 135 1.73 0.90 10.50
N LEU A 136 2.64 1.60 11.17
CA LEU A 136 2.38 2.15 12.49
C LEU A 136 1.74 3.53 12.35
N LEU A 137 0.53 3.68 12.87
CA LEU A 137 -0.10 4.98 13.06
C LEU A 137 0.04 5.44 14.51
N GLU A 138 0.30 6.73 14.70
CA GLU A 138 0.13 7.41 15.98
C GLU A 138 -1.09 8.33 15.88
N SER A 139 -2.02 8.21 16.82
CA SER A 139 -3.22 9.05 16.91
C SER A 139 -3.66 9.17 18.35
N ASP A 140 -3.88 10.41 18.83
CA ASP A 140 -4.28 10.71 20.22
C ASP A 140 -3.37 10.03 21.28
N GLY A 141 -2.06 9.97 21.02
CA GLY A 141 -1.08 9.33 21.90
C GLY A 141 -1.17 7.80 21.95
N ARG A 142 -1.91 7.19 21.02
CA ARG A 142 -2.04 5.74 20.86
C ARG A 142 -1.27 5.29 19.62
N LEU A 143 -0.61 4.16 19.75
CA LEU A 143 0.03 3.44 18.67
C LEU A 143 -0.92 2.37 18.12
N ILE A 144 -1.09 2.35 16.80
CA ILE A 144 -1.98 1.44 16.09
C ILE A 144 -1.22 0.82 14.92
N TRP A 145 -0.96 -0.48 15.02
CA TRP A 145 -0.43 -1.25 13.91
C TRP A 145 -1.55 -1.63 12.94
N LEU A 146 -1.35 -1.34 11.66
CA LEU A 146 -2.22 -1.75 10.58
C LEU A 146 -1.50 -2.77 9.70
N ASP A 147 -2.12 -3.94 9.52
CA ASP A 147 -1.67 -4.93 8.54
C ASP A 147 -1.72 -4.32 7.12
N SER A 148 -0.69 -4.61 6.33
CA SER A 148 -0.48 -4.01 5.03
C SER A 148 0.33 -4.91 4.11
N ARG A 149 0.22 -4.67 2.80
CA ARG A 149 1.08 -5.31 1.81
C ARG A 149 2.42 -4.55 1.76
N ALA A 150 3.48 -5.26 1.41
CA ALA A 150 4.82 -4.66 1.37
C ALA A 150 4.90 -3.39 0.51
N TRP A 151 4.31 -3.39 -0.69
CA TRP A 151 4.38 -2.23 -1.59
C TRP A 151 3.54 -1.03 -1.13
N ASP A 152 2.41 -1.26 -0.46
CA ASP A 152 1.60 -0.17 0.11
C ASP A 152 2.38 0.48 1.26
N SER A 153 3.01 -0.35 2.11
CA SER A 153 3.89 0.12 3.20
C SER A 153 5.10 0.89 2.66
N ILE A 154 5.77 0.37 1.63
CA ILE A 154 6.87 1.06 0.95
C ILE A 154 6.40 2.41 0.40
N ALA A 155 5.27 2.47 -0.30
CA ALA A 155 4.76 3.72 -0.87
C ALA A 155 4.46 4.79 0.20
N MET A 156 3.96 4.39 1.37
CA MET A 156 3.77 5.27 2.53
C MET A 156 5.12 5.70 3.14
N GLY A 157 6.08 4.77 3.23
CA GLY A 157 7.44 4.98 3.74
C GLY A 157 8.36 5.80 2.83
N LEU A 158 7.96 6.11 1.60
CA LEU A 158 8.71 7.01 0.72
C LEU A 158 8.72 8.47 1.21
N SER A 159 7.84 8.82 2.14
CA SER A 159 7.90 10.11 2.81
C SER A 159 9.18 10.19 3.65
N PRO A 160 10.03 11.23 3.51
CA PRO A 160 11.28 11.35 4.27
C PRO A 160 11.09 11.37 5.80
N GLN A 161 9.88 11.61 6.28
CA GLN A 161 9.54 11.63 7.70
C GLN A 161 9.10 10.27 8.23
N VAL A 162 8.91 9.27 7.36
CA VAL A 162 8.41 7.94 7.71
C VAL A 162 9.53 6.92 7.55
N PRO A 163 10.19 6.49 8.64
CA PRO A 163 11.22 5.47 8.56
C PRO A 163 10.63 4.12 8.12
N THR A 164 11.41 3.39 7.32
CA THR A 164 11.08 2.04 6.84
C THR A 164 12.07 1.05 7.44
N TYR A 165 11.56 -0.09 7.93
CA TYR A 165 12.36 -1.17 8.49
C TYR A 165 12.02 -2.51 7.84
N ALA A 166 12.97 -3.44 7.82
CA ALA A 166 12.79 -4.82 7.35
C ALA A 166 13.68 -5.81 8.11
#